data_AF-A0A5C6BEQ7-F1
#
_entry.id   AF-A0A5C6BEQ7-F1
#
_cell.length_a   1.000
_cell.length_b   1.000
_cell.length_c   1.000
_cell.angle_alpha   90.00
_cell.angle_beta   90.00
_cell.angle_gamma   90.00
#
_symmetry.space_group_name_H-M   'P 1'
#
loop_
_entity.id
_entity.type
_entity.pdbx_description
1 polymer ?
#
loop_
_entity_poly.entity_id
_entity_poly.type
_entity_poly.pdbx_seq_one_letter_code
_entity_poly.pdbx_strand_id
1 'polypeptide(L)'
;MEIVITPHGMMRTVYCEAIELQKLGSIEIRRGSHVEPTDDGQWMVDLSPVDGPALGPFDIRSEALDAELQWLNEHWLLPASR
;
A
#
# COMPACT_ATOMS: atom_id res chain seq x y z
N MET A 1 7.71 -1.98 8.42
CA MET A 1 7.27 -3.10 7.55
C MET A 1 6.46 -4.04 8.41
N GLU A 2 5.31 -4.47 7.90
CA GLU A 2 4.45 -5.44 8.56
C GLU A 2 4.09 -6.57 7.58
N ILE A 3 4.00 -7.80 8.09
CA ILE A 3 3.59 -8.98 7.34
C ILE A 3 2.49 -9.66 8.15
N VAL A 4 1.32 -9.82 7.53
CA VAL A 4 0.17 -10.49 8.14
C VAL A 4 0.06 -11.89 7.57
N ILE A 5 0.04 -12.89 8.44
CA ILE A 5 -0.17 -14.29 8.09
C ILE A 5 -1.59 -14.67 8.51
N THR A 6 -2.40 -15.09 7.55
CA THR A 6 -3.78 -15.54 7.80
C THR A 6 -3.80 -16.98 8.32
N PRO A 7 -4.88 -17.43 8.99
CA PRO A 7 -5.01 -18.82 9.44
C PRO A 7 -4.95 -19.87 8.32
N HIS A 8 -5.18 -19.46 7.06
CA HIS A 8 -5.10 -20.32 5.88
C HIS A 8 -3.69 -20.36 5.25
N GLY A 9 -2.69 -19.76 5.90
CA GLY A 9 -1.31 -19.73 5.42
C GLY A 9 -1.04 -18.69 4.33
N MET A 10 -2.02 -17.84 3.98
CA MET A 10 -1.80 -16.73 3.05
C MET A 10 -1.11 -15.56 3.76
N MET A 11 -0.12 -14.96 3.10
CA MET A 11 0.63 -13.81 3.60
C MET A 11 0.22 -12.54 2.85
N ARG A 12 0.10 -11.41 3.55
CA ARG A 12 -0.09 -10.08 2.95
C ARG A 12 0.94 -9.11 3.53
N THR A 13 1.46 -8.23 2.69
CA THR A 13 2.40 -7.18 3.08
C THR A 13 2.34 -6.04 2.06
N VAL A 14 2.63 -4.82 2.50
CA VAL A 14 2.98 -3.75 1.57
C VAL A 14 4.41 -4.00 1.09
N TYR A 15 4.61 -4.07 -0.22
CA TYR A 15 5.89 -4.43 -0.81
C TYR A 15 7.02 -3.51 -0.30
N CYS A 16 8.10 -4.11 0.19
CA CYS A 16 9.34 -3.42 0.49
C CYS A 16 10.53 -4.38 0.31
N GLU A 17 11.74 -3.83 0.33
CA GLU A 17 12.97 -4.57 0.02
C GLU A 17 13.73 -5.04 1.27
N ALA A 18 13.09 -4.99 2.45
CA ALA A 18 13.73 -5.37 3.71
C ALA A 18 14.02 -6.88 3.80
N ILE A 19 13.29 -7.72 3.06
CA ILE A 19 13.49 -9.17 2.99
C ILE A 19 13.24 -9.71 1.57
N GLU A 20 13.84 -10.86 1.26
CA GLU A 20 13.60 -11.57 0.01
C GLU A 20 12.27 -12.34 0.05
N LEU A 21 11.16 -11.67 -0.29
CA LEU A 21 9.81 -12.25 -0.25
C LEU A 21 9.72 -13.59 -1.01
N GLN A 22 10.46 -13.74 -2.12
CA GLN A 22 10.43 -14.93 -2.98
C GLN A 22 10.93 -16.21 -2.30
N LYS A 23 11.65 -16.07 -1.18
CA LYS A 23 12.06 -17.19 -0.34
C LYS A 23 10.95 -17.67 0.60
N LEU A 24 9.87 -16.91 0.75
CA LEU A 24 8.75 -17.23 1.64
C LEU A 24 7.66 -18.07 0.97
N GLY A 25 7.58 -18.06 -0.37
CA GLY A 25 6.60 -18.83 -1.12
C GLY A 25 6.29 -18.24 -2.50
N SER A 26 5.19 -18.69 -3.11
CA SER A 26 4.67 -18.11 -4.36
C SER A 26 4.14 -16.70 -4.12
N ILE A 27 4.51 -15.76 -4.99
CA ILE A 27 4.16 -14.35 -4.85
C ILE A 27 3.21 -13.92 -5.95
N GLU A 28 2.25 -13.10 -5.57
CA GLU A 28 1.52 -12.22 -6.48
C GLU A 28 1.79 -10.76 -6.09
N ILE A 29 2.17 -9.92 -7.07
CA ILE A 29 2.42 -8.49 -6.88
C ILE A 29 1.37 -7.71 -7.66
N ARG A 30 0.73 -6.74 -7.00
CA ARG A 30 -0.25 -5.82 -7.60
C ARG A 30 0.05 -4.39 -7.14
N ARG A 31 -0.43 -3.39 -7.87
CA ARG A 31 -0.33 -1.99 -7.42
C ARG A 31 -1.26 -1.76 -6.22
N GLY A 32 -0.74 -1.06 -5.21
CA GLY A 32 -1.51 -0.61 -4.05
C GLY A 32 -2.16 0.75 -4.29
N SER A 33 -1.49 1.64 -5.02
CA SER A 33 -2.00 2.97 -5.36
C SER A 33 -1.33 3.54 -6.62
N HIS A 34 -1.75 4.73 -7.00
CA HIS A 34 -1.05 5.66 -7.87
C HIS A 34 -0.68 6.93 -7.09
N VAL A 35 0.61 7.30 -7.05
CA VAL A 35 1.07 8.55 -6.42
C VAL A 35 1.66 9.45 -7.48
N GLU A 36 0.90 10.47 -7.88
CA GLU A 36 1.18 11.29 -9.05
C GLU A 36 1.11 12.79 -8.70
N PRO A 37 1.92 13.64 -9.36
CA PRO A 37 1.82 15.08 -9.19
C PRO A 37 0.55 15.63 -9.88
N THR A 38 0.00 16.72 -9.34
CA THR A 38 -1.06 17.52 -9.95
C THR A 38 -0.47 18.60 -10.87
N ASP A 39 -1.31 19.20 -11.70
CA ASP A 39 -0.92 20.33 -12.56
C ASP A 39 -0.38 21.53 -11.76
N ASP A 40 -0.79 21.68 -10.50
CA ASP A 40 -0.36 22.73 -9.58
C ASP A 40 0.95 22.39 -8.83
N GLY A 41 1.57 21.24 -9.13
CA GLY A 41 2.83 20.80 -8.52
C GLY A 41 2.68 20.15 -7.13
N GLN A 42 1.45 19.89 -6.69
CA GLN A 42 1.15 19.11 -5.48
C GLN A 42 1.10 17.61 -5.80
N TRP A 43 0.87 16.75 -4.82
CA TRP A 43 0.84 15.30 -4.97
C TRP A 43 -0.50 14.71 -4.53
N MET A 44 -1.03 13.78 -5.31
CA MET A 44 -2.25 13.03 -4.99
C MET A 44 -1.93 11.54 -4.90
N VAL A 45 -2.61 10.85 -3.99
CA VAL A 45 -2.59 9.39 -3.88
C VAL A 45 -3.97 8.87 -4.31
N ASP A 46 -4.03 8.02 -5.33
CA ASP A 46 -5.23 7.30 -5.72
C ASP A 46 -5.12 5.81 -5.32
N LEU A 47 -5.89 5.41 -4.30
CA LEU A 47 -5.94 4.03 -3.79
C LEU A 47 -7.01 3.17 -4.49
N SER A 48 -7.57 3.61 -5.62
CA SER A 48 -8.53 2.83 -6.41
C SER A 48 -8.08 1.41 -6.81
N PRO A 49 -6.78 1.06 -6.98
CA PRO A 49 -6.36 -0.32 -7.24
C PRO A 49 -6.74 -1.32 -6.13
N VAL A 50 -7.03 -0.82 -4.93
CA VAL A 50 -7.42 -1.61 -3.76
C VAL A 50 -8.77 -1.17 -3.19
N ASP A 51 -9.63 -0.57 -4.03
CA ASP A 51 -10.94 -0.04 -3.65
C ASP A 51 -10.88 1.05 -2.56
N GLY A 52 -9.76 1.77 -2.48
CA GLY A 52 -9.53 2.85 -1.52
C GLY A 52 -9.88 4.25 -2.07
N PRO A 53 -9.80 5.28 -1.21
CA PRO A 53 -10.08 6.67 -1.57
C PRO A 53 -8.90 7.37 -2.27
N ALA A 54 -9.14 8.58 -2.76
CA ALA A 54 -8.06 9.52 -3.06
C ALA A 54 -7.64 10.28 -1.80
N LEU A 55 -6.33 10.49 -1.59
CA LEU A 55 -5.76 11.29 -0.50
C LEU A 55 -4.96 12.46 -1.08
N GLY A 56 -5.00 13.61 -0.39
CA GLY A 56 -4.28 14.83 -0.76
C GLY A 56 -5.21 16.02 -1.00
N PRO A 57 -4.70 17.11 -1.63
CA PRO A 57 -3.33 17.24 -2.14
C PRO A 57 -2.27 17.37 -1.03
N PHE A 58 -1.07 16.87 -1.29
CA PHE A 58 0.12 17.01 -0.43
C PHE A 58 1.16 17.91 -1.10
N ASP A 59 1.95 18.64 -0.31
CA ASP A 59 2.91 19.60 -0.86
C ASP A 59 4.17 18.91 -1.42
N ILE A 60 4.56 17.77 -0.84
CA ILE A 60 5.72 17.00 -1.29
C ILE A 60 5.43 15.52 -1.43
N ARG A 61 6.16 14.87 -2.35
CA ARG A 61 5.99 13.44 -2.67
C ARG A 61 6.09 12.52 -1.45
N SER A 62 7.00 12.80 -0.52
CA SER A 62 7.20 11.94 0.64
C SER A 62 5.98 11.92 1.55
N GLU A 63 5.27 13.04 1.72
CA GLU A 63 4.04 13.09 2.51
C GLU A 63 2.94 12.24 1.87
N ALA A 64 2.82 12.29 0.54
CA ALA A 64 1.88 11.45 -0.19
C ALA A 64 2.21 9.95 -0.02
N LEU A 65 3.49 9.56 -0.09
CA LEU A 65 3.90 8.17 0.14
C LEU A 65 3.70 7.72 1.59
N ASP A 66 3.95 8.59 2.57
CA ASP A 66 3.71 8.29 3.98
C ASP A 66 2.21 8.08 4.24
N ALA A 67 1.35 8.93 3.65
CA ALA A 67 -0.10 8.79 3.73
C ALA A 67 -0.63 7.55 3.01
N GLU A 68 -0.08 7.22 1.83
CA GLU A 68 -0.36 5.97 1.12
C GLU A 68 -0.05 4.76 2.01
N LEU A 69 1.17 4.69 2.54
CA LEU A 69 1.64 3.58 3.35
C LEU A 69 0.81 3.43 4.63
N GLN A 70 0.50 4.55 5.30
CA GLN A 70 -0.35 4.56 6.48
C GLN A 70 -1.73 3.97 6.16
N TRP A 71 -2.38 4.45 5.11
CA TRP A 71 -3.72 3.99 4.75
C TRP A 71 -3.72 2.49 4.39
N LEU A 72 -2.74 2.03 3.61
CA LEU A 72 -2.60 0.61 3.24
C LEU A 72 -2.41 -0.29 4.47
N ASN A 73 -1.61 0.13 5.45
CA ASN A 73 -1.42 -0.64 6.68
C ASN A 73 -2.71 -0.70 7.53
N GLU A 74 -3.44 0.41 7.64
CA GLU A 74 -4.64 0.49 8.48
C GLU A 74 -5.87 -0.19 7.86
N HIS A 75 -6.04 -0.11 6.53
CA HIS A 75 -7.29 -0.47 5.86
C HIS A 75 -7.18 -1.67 4.93
N TRP A 76 -6.03 -1.87 4.29
CA TRP A 76 -5.86 -2.94 3.30
C TRP A 76 -5.14 -4.15 3.85
N LEU A 77 -4.08 -3.95 4.63
CA LEU A 77 -3.15 -5.00 5.07
C LEU A 77 -3.86 -6.04 5.93
N LEU A 78 -4.71 -5.59 6.86
CA LEU A 78 -5.50 -6.47 7.69
C LEU A 78 -6.65 -7.07 6.86
N PRO A 79 -6.77 -8.40 6.79
CA PRO A 79 -7.94 -9.02 6.17
C PRO A 79 -9.19 -8.64 6.98
N ALA A 80 -10.31 -8.38 6.30
CA ALA A 80 -11.58 -8.17 6.99
C ALA A 80 -11.88 -9.35 7.92
N SER A 81 -12.12 -9.05 9.20
CA SER A 81 -12.55 -10.03 10.19
C SER A 81 -13.82 -10.70 9.66
N ARG A 82 -13.73 -11.98 9.32
CA ARG A 82 -14.86 -12.78 8.83
C ARG A 82 -15.56 -13.48 9.99
#